data_AF-A0A7G8HB34-F1
#
_entry.id   AF-A0A7G8HB34-F1
#
_cell.length_a   1.000
_cell.length_b   1.000
_cell.length_c   1.000
_cell.angle_alpha   90.00
_cell.angle_beta   90.00
_cell.angle_gamma   90.00
#
_symmetry.space_group_name_H-M   'P 1'
#
loop_
_entity.id
_entity.type
_entity.pdbx_description
1 polymer ?
#
loop_
_entity_poly.entity_id
_entity_poly.type
_entity_poly.pdbx_seq_one_letter_code
_entity_poly.pdbx_strand_id
1 'polypeptide(L)' 'MPLEIAITQGLKNPESMGIFDDLEDALSEFNELINRRNWQKSVTTISLTDTDKKKCLAQYALQEFNHSES' A
#
# COMPACT_ATOMS: atom_id res chain seq x y z
N MET A 1 12.64 -4.36 -12.59
CA MET A 1 12.93 -3.62 -11.35
C MET A 1 11.87 -4.08 -10.37
N PRO A 2 12.21 -4.79 -9.29
CA PRO A 2 11.19 -5.36 -8.42
C PRO A 2 10.52 -4.26 -7.59
N LEU A 3 9.23 -4.09 -7.81
CA LEU A 3 8.33 -3.18 -7.12
C LEU A 3 7.54 -3.98 -6.09
N GLU A 4 7.64 -3.60 -4.82
CA GLU A 4 6.89 -4.24 -3.75
C GLU A 4 5.70 -3.37 -3.35
N ILE A 5 4.52 -3.99 -3.26
CA ILE A 5 3.38 -3.40 -2.57
C ILE A 5 3.31 -4.01 -1.17
N ALA A 6 3.27 -3.17 -0.16
CA ALA A 6 3.14 -3.58 1.23
C ALA A 6 2.03 -2.80 1.93
N ILE A 7 1.40 -3.44 2.93
CA ILE A 7 0.40 -2.82 3.79
C ILE A 7 0.92 -2.70 5.22
N THR A 8 0.68 -1.57 5.85
CA THR A 8 1.00 -1.36 7.25
C THR A 8 -0.26 -1.52 8.09
N GLN A 9 -0.18 -2.33 9.14
CA GLN A 9 -1.28 -2.56 10.08
C GLN A 9 -0.99 -1.91 11.43
N GLY A 10 -1.42 -0.66 11.63
CA GLY A 10 -1.19 0.09 12.87
C GLY A 10 0.29 0.43 13.07
N LEU A 11 0.85 0.06 14.23
CA LEU A 11 2.28 0.23 14.56
C LEU A 11 3.12 -1.02 14.21
N LYS A 12 2.58 -1.98 13.47
CA LYS A 12 3.29 -3.20 13.09
C LYS A 12 4.16 -2.99 11.86
N ASN A 13 5.06 -3.96 11.63
CA ASN A 13 5.86 -4.02 10.41
C ASN A 13 4.97 -4.11 9.16
N PRO A 14 5.40 -3.55 8.03
CA PRO A 14 4.71 -3.71 6.75
C PRO A 14 4.62 -5.19 6.38
N GLU A 15 3.45 -5.62 5.91
CA GLU A 15 3.20 -6.93 5.34
C GLU A 15 3.26 -6.81 3.81
N SER A 16 4.15 -7.56 3.19
CA SER A 16 4.30 -7.59 1.74
C SER A 16 3.08 -8.28 1.11
N MET A 17 2.40 -7.58 0.20
CA MET A 17 1.24 -8.10 -0.54
C MET A 17 1.64 -8.74 -1.87
N GLY A 18 2.76 -8.30 -2.44
CA GLY A 18 3.24 -8.80 -3.72
C GLY A 18 4.46 -8.05 -4.24
N ILE A 19 5.19 -8.71 -5.12
CA ILE A 19 6.34 -8.15 -5.85
C ILE A 19 6.04 -8.22 -7.34
N PHE A 20 6.28 -7.13 -8.04
CA PHE A 20 5.96 -6.92 -9.44
C PHE A 20 7.22 -6.48 -10.18
N ASP A 21 7.46 -7.03 -11.37
CA ASP A 21 8.60 -6.60 -12.21
C ASP A 21 8.24 -5.47 -13.17
N ASP A 22 6.93 -5.24 -13.35
CA ASP A 22 6.34 -4.22 -14.22
C ASP A 22 5.62 -3.13 -13.41
N LEU A 23 5.76 -1.88 -13.86
CA LEU A 23 5.20 -0.71 -13.17
C LEU A 23 3.70 -0.53 -13.42
N GLU A 24 3.20 -0.85 -14.61
CA GLU A 24 1.77 -0.74 -14.91
C GLU A 24 0.98 -1.77 -14.10
N ASP A 25 1.50 -3.01 -14.01
CA ASP A 25 0.90 -4.05 -13.18
C ASP A 25 0.91 -3.65 -11.70
N ALA A 26 2.05 -3.17 -11.20
CA ALA A 26 2.17 -2.72 -9.81
C ALA A 26 1.24 -1.55 -9.49
N LEU A 27 1.10 -0.57 -10.40
CA LEU A 27 0.20 0.55 -10.21
C LEU A 27 -1.27 0.14 -10.30
N SER A 28 -1.59 -0.84 -11.14
CA SER A 28 -2.95 -1.38 -11.26
C SER A 28 -3.37 -2.06 -9.96
N GLU A 29 -2.54 -2.98 -9.45
CA GLU A 29 -2.79 -3.64 -8.15
C GLU A 29 -2.81 -2.62 -7.01
N PHE A 30 -1.87 -1.67 -6.98
CA PHE A 30 -1.86 -0.60 -5.97
C PHE A 30 -3.17 0.20 -5.99
N ASN A 31 -3.69 0.53 -7.17
CA ASN A 31 -4.96 1.23 -7.32
C ASN A 31 -6.16 0.37 -6.87
N GLU A 32 -6.17 -0.92 -7.17
CA GLU A 32 -7.22 -1.81 -6.68
C GLU A 32 -7.21 -1.92 -5.15
N LEU A 33 -6.00 -2.00 -4.57
CA LEU A 33 -5.80 -2.06 -3.13
C LEU A 33 -6.27 -0.77 -2.45
N ILE A 34 -5.93 0.43 -2.92
CA ILE A 34 -6.42 1.67 -2.29
C ILE A 34 -7.94 1.84 -2.40
N ASN A 35 -8.55 1.34 -3.48
CA ASN A 35 -9.99 1.47 -3.72
C ASN A 35 -10.82 0.36 -3.05
N ARG A 36 -10.16 -0.64 -2.46
CA ARG A 36 -10.83 -1.73 -1.75
C ARG A 36 -11.53 -1.20 -0.50
N ARG A 37 -12.86 -1.29 -0.46
CA ARG A 37 -13.69 -0.74 0.64
C ARG A 37 -13.76 -1.61 1.91
N ASN A 38 -13.20 -2.82 1.86
CA ASN A 38 -13.27 -3.80 2.95
C ASN A 38 -11.92 -4.04 3.65
N TRP A 39 -11.08 -3.01 3.75
CA TRP A 39 -9.88 -3.11 4.57
C TRP A 39 -10.23 -3.35 6.03
N GLN A 40 -9.45 -4.22 6.68
CA GLN A 40 -9.52 -4.33 8.13
C GLN A 40 -9.19 -2.96 8.73
N LYS A 41 -9.91 -2.55 9.79
CA LYS A 41 -9.69 -1.25 10.48
C LYS A 41 -8.25 -1.05 10.98
N SER A 42 -7.49 -2.14 11.07
CA SER A 42 -6.07 -2.14 11.43
C SER A 42 -5.16 -1.67 10.30
N VAL A 43 -5.55 -1.77 9.03
CA VAL A 43 -4.72 -1.33 7.90
C VAL A 43 -4.72 0.19 7.85
N THR A 44 -3.55 0.78 8.01
CA THR A 44 -3.36 2.23 8.08
C THR A 44 -2.76 2.79 6.82
N THR A 45 -1.98 2.00 6.08
CA THR A 45 -1.22 2.48 4.92
C THR A 45 -1.02 1.38 3.90
N ILE A 46 -1.00 1.75 2.62
CA ILE A 46 -0.53 0.94 1.50
C ILE A 46 0.65 1.68 0.87
N SER A 47 1.76 1.00 0.61
CA SER A 47 2.97 1.59 0.04
C SER A 47 3.47 0.78 -1.16
N LEU A 48 3.94 1.49 -2.19
CA LEU A 48 4.64 0.95 -3.35
C LEU A 48 6.11 1.37 -3.27
N THR A 49 7.01 0.40 -3.21
CA THR A 49 8.45 0.62 -3.03
C THR A 49 9.25 -0.04 -4.15
N ASP A 50 10.16 0.72 -4.77
CA ASP A 50 11.22 0.16 -5.59
C ASP A 50 12.26 -0.49 -4.67
N THR A 51 12.28 -1.83 -4.65
CA THR A 51 13.13 -2.59 -3.72
C THR A 51 14.60 -2.61 -4.14
N ASP A 52 14.90 -2.41 -5.43
CA ASP A 52 16.26 -2.30 -5.95
C ASP A 52 16.92 -1.00 -5.46
N LYS A 53 16.18 0.11 -5.55
CA LYS A 53 16.66 1.43 -5.10
C LYS A 53 16.31 1.75 -3.65
N LYS A 54 15.58 0.86 -2.98
CA LYS A 54 14.98 1.09 -1.64
C LYS A 54 14.24 2.41 -1.54
N LYS A 55 13.50 2.76 -2.61
CA LYS A 55 12.83 4.07 -2.74
C LYS A 55 11.32 3.88 -2.71
N CYS A 56 10.66 4.55 -1.76
CA CYS A 56 9.20 4.66 -1.77
C CYS A 56 8.77 5.48 -3.00
N LEU A 57 7.95 4.88 -3.86
CA LEU A 57 7.42 5.52 -5.06
C LEU A 57 6.06 6.15 -4.80
N ALA A 58 5.21 5.46 -4.06
CA ALA A 58 3.89 5.93 -3.68
C ALA A 58 3.47 5.39 -2.32
N GLN A 59 2.70 6.17 -1.57
CA GLN A 59 2.16 5.77 -0.28
C GLN A 59 0.76 6.37 -0.13
N TYR A 60 -0.18 5.57 0.34
CA TYR A 60 -1.55 5.97 0.58
C TYR A 60 -1.96 5.65 2.02
N ALA A 61 -2.37 6.66 2.77
CA ALA A 61 -2.86 6.51 4.14
C ALA A 61 -4.37 6.24 4.13
N LEU A 62 -4.78 5.07 4.58
CA LEU A 62 -6.20 4.70 4.70
C LEU A 62 -6.88 5.32 5.95
N GLN A 63 -6.09 5.83 6.91
CA GLN A 63 -6.62 6.42 8.14
C GLN A 63 -7.38 7.74 7.93
N GLU A 64 -7.07 8.52 6.90
CA GLU A 64 -7.78 9.78 6.62
C GLU A 64 -9.24 9.55 6.16
N PHE A 65 -9.61 8.32 5.77
CA PHE A 65 -11.01 7.95 5.49
C PHE A 65 -11.78 7.44 6.71
N ASN A 66 -11.10 7.01 7.78
CA ASN A 66 -11.76 6.47 8.98
C ASN A 66 -11.97 7.52 10.08
N HIS A 67 -11.42 8.73 9.93
CA HIS A 67 -11.84 9.89 10.72
C HIS A 67 -13.10 10.48 10.10
N SER A 68 -14.22 9.82 10.36
CA SER A 68 -15.54 10.42 10.18
C SER A 68 -15.60 11.75 10.93
N GLU A 69 -16.25 12.71 10.28
CA GLU A 69 -17.07 13.77 10.87
C GLU A 69 -17.26 13.61 12.39
N SER A 70 -16.79 14.61 13.14
CA SER A 70 -17.25 14.89 14.51
C SER A 70 -18.01 16.20 14.51
#